data_AF-A0A7X9AGY4-F1
#
_entry.id   AF-A0A7X9AGY4-F1
#
_cell.length_a   1.000
_cell.length_b   1.000
_cell.length_c   1.000
_cell.angle_alpha   90.00
_cell.angle_beta   90.00
_cell.angle_gamma   90.00
#
_symmetry.space_group_name_H-M   'P 1'
#
loop_
_entity.id
_entity.type
_entity.pdbx_description
1 polymer ?
#
loop_
_entity_poly.entity_id
_entity_poly.type
_entity_poly.pdbx_seq_one_letter_code
_entity_poly.pdbx_strand_id
1 'polypeptide(L)' 'MKISQLIGKRFKEKPSDTKLKSHELLIRGGYIRPVFSGIFSVLLPGFKILQNIEAIVREEMNNIGGQEVEMPLVQP' A
#
# COMPACT_ATOMS: atom_id res chain seq x y z
N MET A 1 0.37 -8.01 16.62
CA MET A 1 0.93 -6.66 16.85
C MET A 1 -0.08 -5.83 17.61
N LYS A 2 0.33 -5.06 18.61
CA LYS A 2 -0.59 -4.18 19.35
C LYS A 2 -0.88 -2.92 18.52
N ILE A 3 -2.13 -2.47 18.49
CA ILE A 3 -2.52 -1.25 17.76
C ILE A 3 -1.74 -0.03 18.27
N SER A 4 -1.44 0.02 19.57
CA SER A 4 -0.66 1.08 20.21
C SER A 4 0.78 1.22 19.69
N GLN A 5 1.32 0.19 19.03
CA GLN A 5 2.67 0.17 18.46
C GLN A 5 2.67 0.43 16.94
N LEU A 6 1.49 0.56 16.31
CA LEU A 6 1.40 0.78 14.87
C LEU A 6 1.68 2.24 14.52
N ILE A 7 2.52 2.43 13.50
CA ILE A 7 2.77 3.73 12.88
C ILE A 7 1.51 4.18 12.12
N GLY A 8 1.17 5.46 12.23
CA GLY A 8 0.06 6.09 11.53
C GLY A 8 -1.08 6.52 12.43
N LYS A 9 -1.86 7.51 11.98
CA LYS A 9 -3.09 7.96 12.64
C LYS A 9 -4.29 7.30 11.98
N ARG A 10 -5.28 6.95 12.78
CA ARG A 10 -6.58 6.47 12.32
C ARG A 10 -7.60 7.55 12.57
N PHE A 11 -8.45 7.79 11.59
CA PHE A 11 -9.39 8.90 11.62
C PHE A 11 -10.81 8.37 11.75
N LYS A 12 -11.54 8.87 12.75
CA LYS A 12 -12.97 8.58 12.90
C LYS A 12 -13.77 9.22 11.76
N GLU A 13 -13.44 10.47 11.45
CA GLU A 13 -14.13 11.27 10.44
C GLU A 13 -13.59 11.01 9.04
N LYS A 14 -14.40 11.38 8.05
CA LYS A 14 -14.01 11.32 6.64
C LYS A 14 -13.03 12.46 6.32
N PRO A 15 -11.85 12.18 5.74
CA PRO A 15 -10.99 13.23 5.21
C PRO A 15 -11.70 13.98 4.08
N SER A 16 -11.69 15.31 4.14
CA SER A 16 -12.36 16.22 3.19
C SER A 16 -11.91 16.01 1.75
N ASP A 17 -10.65 15.63 1.54
CA ASP A 17 -9.99 15.68 0.23
C ASP A 17 -10.10 14.36 -0.56
N THR A 18 -11.09 13.52 -0.23
CA THR A 18 -11.25 12.18 -0.82
C THR A 18 -12.51 12.06 -1.68
N LYS A 19 -12.32 11.85 -2.99
CA LYS A 19 -13.41 11.65 -3.97
C LYS A 19 -13.88 10.19 -4.04
N LEU A 20 -12.97 9.24 -3.90
CA LEU A 20 -13.24 7.80 -4.01
C LEU A 20 -13.30 7.14 -2.63
N LYS A 21 -14.27 6.23 -2.45
CA LYS A 21 -14.48 5.52 -1.18
C LYS A 21 -13.30 4.62 -0.79
N SER A 22 -12.63 4.00 -1.77
CA SER A 22 -11.43 3.20 -1.53
C SER A 22 -10.30 4.04 -0.94
N HIS A 23 -10.01 5.20 -1.54
CA HIS A 23 -9.01 6.15 -1.07
C HIS A 23 -9.34 6.69 0.33
N GLU A 24 -10.61 7.01 0.57
CA GLU A 24 -11.10 7.41 1.89
C GLU A 24 -10.78 6.36 2.96
N LEU A 25 -11.12 5.09 2.71
CA LEU A 25 -10.92 4.00 3.66
C LEU A 25 -9.43 3.72 3.92
N LEU A 26 -8.59 3.79 2.90
CA LEU A 26 -7.14 3.59 3.03
C LEU A 26 -6.50 4.65 3.94
N ILE A 27 -6.89 5.92 3.79
CA ILE A 27 -6.41 7.00 4.66
C ILE A 27 -6.97 6.85 6.07
N ARG A 28 -8.29 6.65 6.22
CA ARG A 28 -8.95 6.56 7.54
C ARG A 28 -8.42 5.40 8.38
N GLY A 29 -8.19 4.24 7.74
CA GLY A 29 -7.67 3.05 8.39
C GLY A 29 -6.18 3.11 8.74
N GLY A 30 -5.47 4.14 8.30
CA GLY A 30 -4.02 4.27 8.48
C GLY A 30 -3.24 3.24 7.66
N TYR A 31 -3.72 2.93 6.45
CA TYR A 31 -3.02 2.05 5.50
C TYR A 31 -2.03 2.82 4.62
N ILE A 32 -2.37 4.06 4.28
CA ILE A 32 -1.53 4.96 3.48
C ILE A 32 -1.51 6.36 4.09
N ARG A 33 -0.48 7.14 3.74
CA ARG A 33 -0.39 8.57 4.02
C ARG A 33 0.00 9.31 2.73
N PRO A 34 -0.81 10.27 2.25
CA PRO A 34 -0.41 11.12 1.13
C PRO A 34 0.85 11.94 1.47
N VAL A 35 1.79 12.02 0.52
CA VAL A 35 3.02 12.83 0.61
C VAL A 35 3.02 13.95 -0.43
N PHE A 36 2.60 13.64 -1.65
CA PHE A 36 2.44 14.59 -2.75
C PHE A 36 1.30 14.12 -3.67
N SER A 37 0.93 14.92 -4.68
CA SER A 37 -0.08 14.51 -5.66
C SER A 37 0.32 13.19 -6.33
N GLY A 38 -0.48 12.14 -6.12
CA GLY A 38 -0.22 10.80 -6.65
C GLY A 38 0.87 10.00 -5.92
N ILE A 39 1.48 10.55 -4.87
CA ILE A 39 2.57 9.90 -4.11
C ILE A 39 2.11 9.64 -2.67
N PHE A 40 2.22 8.38 -2.26
CA PHE A 40 1.75 7.90 -0.96
C PHE A 40 2.84 7.10 -0.25
N SER A 41 2.99 7.32 1.05
CA SER A 41 3.68 6.37 1.92
C SER A 41 2.73 5.24 2.27
N VAL A 42 3.14 4.00 2.04
CA VAL A 42 2.40 2.82 2.50
C VAL A 42 2.81 2.53 3.94
N LEU A 43 1.82 2.47 4.84
CA LEU A 43 2.04 2.22 6.26
C LEU A 43 2.01 0.71 6.54
N LEU A 44 2.45 0.31 7.74
CA LEU A 44 2.70 -1.10 8.06
C LEU A 44 1.54 -2.06 7.73
N PRO A 45 0.26 -1.76 8.03
CA PRO A 45 -0.85 -2.63 7.64
C PRO A 45 -1.01 -2.74 6.12
N GLY A 46 -0.84 -1.62 5.39
CA GLY A 46 -0.90 -1.60 3.93
C GLY A 46 0.26 -2.37 3.31
N PHE A 47 1.46 -2.25 3.89
CA PHE A 47 2.65 -2.93 3.41
C PHE A 47 2.51 -4.45 3.51
N LYS A 48 1.95 -4.97 4.61
CA LYS A 48 1.64 -6.40 4.73
C LYS A 48 0.64 -6.90 3.69
N ILE A 49 -0.37 -6.07 3.37
CA ILE A 49 -1.34 -6.40 2.32
C ILE A 49 -0.65 -6.44 0.96
N LEU A 50 0.21 -5.47 0.65
CA LEU A 50 0.99 -5.47 -0.59
C LEU A 50 1.86 -6.71 -0.70
N GLN A 51 2.58 -7.10 0.35
CA GLN A 51 3.38 -8.33 0.36
C GLN A 51 2.56 -9.59 0.07
N ASN A 52 1.32 -9.68 0.59
CA ASN A 52 0.43 -10.80 0.27
C ASN A 52 0.01 -10.79 -1.20
N ILE A 53 -0.31 -9.62 -1.75
CA ILE A 53 -0.67 -9.48 -3.16
C ILE A 53 0.52 -9.85 -4.04
N GLU A 54 1.71 -9.33 -3.74
CA GLU A 54 2.96 -9.65 -4.43
C GLU A 54 3.27 -11.15 -4.39
N ALA A 55 3.04 -11.81 -3.24
CA ALA A 55 3.24 -13.24 -3.11
C ALA A 55 2.33 -14.04 -4.04
N ILE A 56 1.04 -13.70 -4.10
CA ILE A 56 0.08 -14.35 -5.01
C ILE A 56 0.49 -14.12 -6.47
N VAL A 57 0.79 -12.88 -6.84
CA VAL A 57 1.23 -12.57 -8.21
C VAL A 57 2.48 -13.36 -8.58
N ARG A 58 3.47 -13.43 -7.69
CA ARG A 58 4.71 -14.19 -7.91
C ARG A 58 4.45 -15.68 -8.06
N GLU A 59 3.59 -16.26 -7.22
CA GLU A 59 3.20 -17.66 -7.30
C GLU A 59 2.57 -17.98 -8.67
N GLU A 60 1.58 -17.18 -9.09
CA GLU A 60 0.89 -17.39 -10.36
C GLU A 60 1.83 -17.20 -11.57
N MET A 61 2.72 -16.21 -11.52
CA MET A 61 3.70 -15.98 -12.58
C MET A 61 4.71 -17.12 -12.68
N ASN A 62 5.18 -17.65 -11.55
CA ASN A 62 6.08 -18.80 -11.52
C ASN A 62 5.41 -20.05 -12.10
N ASN A 63 4.12 -20.26 -11.82
CA ASN A 63 3.36 -21.42 -12.33
C ASN A 63 3.27 -21.45 -13.87
N ILE A 64 3.37 -20.31 -14.54
CA ILE A 64 3.37 -20.20 -16.00
C ILE A 64 4.76 -20.01 -16.61
N GLY A 65 5.84 -20.17 -15.82
CA GLY A 65 7.22 -20.04 -16.28
C GLY A 65 7.72 -18.59 -16.41
N GLY A 66 7.08 -17.64 -15.72
CA GLY A 66 7.54 -16.26 -15.63
C GLY A 66 8.91 -16.14 -14.95
N GLN A 67 9.65 -15.09 -15.32
CA GLN A 67 10.96 -14.77 -14.75
C GLN A 67 10.92 -13.37 -14.14
N GLU A 68 11.05 -13.28 -12.82
CA GLU A 68 11.07 -12.02 -12.09
C GLU A 68 12.46 -11.37 -12.17
N VAL A 69 12.52 -10.06 -12.46
CA VAL A 69 13.75 -9.26 -12.51
C VAL A 69 13.53 -7.90 -11.83
N GLU A 70 14.56 -7.37 -11.19
CA GLU A 70 14.56 -6.01 -10.63
C GLU A 70 15.37 -5.08 -11.53
N MET A 71 14.75 -3.99 -11.97
CA MET A 71 15.39 -2.97 -12.82
C MET A 71 15.57 -1.67 -12.03
N PRO A 72 16.60 -0.86 -12.33
CA PRO A 72 16.79 0.43 -11.67
C PRO A 72 15.62 1.38 -12.00
N LEU A 73 15.23 2.18 -11.00
CA LEU A 73 14.18 3.19 -11.17
C LEU A 73 14.58 4.31 -12.14
N VAL A 74 15.86 4.70 -12.12
CA VAL A 74 16.41 5.75 -12.99
C VAL A 74 17.14 5.08 -14.15
N GLN A 75 16.77 5.48 -15.37
CA GLN A 75 17.41 5.06 -16.61
C GLN A 75 18.18 6.24 -17.20
N PRO A 76 19.32 6.01 -17.88
CA PRO A 76 20.11 7.06 -18.52
C PRO A 76 19.34 7.79 -19.63
#